data_AF-A0A023G415-F1
#
_entry.id   AF-A0A023G415-F1
#
_cell.length_a   1.000
_cell.length_b   1.000
_cell.length_c   1.000
_cell.angle_alpha   90.00
_cell.angle_beta   90.00
_cell.angle_gamma   90.00
#
_symmetry.space_group_name_H-M   'P 1'
#
loop_
_entity.id
_entity.type
_entity.pdbx_description
1 polymer ?
#
loop_
_entity_poly.entity_id
_entity_poly.type
_entity_poly.pdbx_seq_one_letter_code
_entity_poly.pdbx_strand_id
1 'polypeptide(L)'
;MRKAACLFYIVAIFGAIVVAKCVKVKDDCSKLEDNTCRYPIACSCKEPGPPHHIRLIVYFLNHTTQRCDRKEGSGDSCNSFETQEECENNCGDYTHDSSEEDD
;
A
#
# COMPACT_ATOMS: atom_id res chain seq x y z
N MET A 1 -29.94 0.89 -45.63
CA MET A 1 -29.24 1.52 -44.49
C MET A 1 -29.97 1.16 -43.20
N ARG A 2 -29.46 0.26 -42.33
CA ARG A 2 -29.91 0.05 -40.92
C ARG A 2 -29.31 -1.18 -40.20
N LYS A 3 -28.73 -2.17 -40.90
CA LYS A 3 -28.28 -3.43 -40.27
C LYS A 3 -26.77 -3.51 -39.90
N ALA A 4 -25.92 -2.71 -40.53
CA ALA A 4 -24.48 -2.70 -40.22
C ALA A 4 -24.15 -1.88 -38.96
N ALA A 5 -24.93 -0.85 -38.65
CA ALA A 5 -24.67 0.05 -37.52
C ALA A 5 -24.84 -0.59 -36.13
N CYS A 6 -25.70 -1.61 -35.99
CA CYS A 6 -25.86 -2.34 -34.72
C CYS A 6 -24.68 -3.28 -34.42
N LEU A 7 -24.03 -3.84 -35.44
CA LEU A 7 -22.96 -4.83 -35.23
C LEU A 7 -21.65 -4.16 -34.77
N PHE A 8 -21.36 -2.95 -35.24
CA PHE A 8 -20.21 -2.17 -34.74
C PHE A 8 -20.41 -1.69 -33.29
N TYR A 9 -21.65 -1.42 -32.89
CA TYR A 9 -21.99 -0.99 -31.53
C TYR A 9 -21.72 -2.09 -30.49
N ILE A 10 -21.99 -3.36 -30.83
CA ILE A 10 -21.79 -4.49 -29.91
C ILE A 10 -20.29 -4.76 -29.69
N VAL A 11 -19.45 -4.68 -30.72
CA VAL A 11 -17.99 -4.89 -30.59
C VAL A 11 -17.33 -3.77 -29.78
N ALA A 12 -17.78 -2.52 -29.95
CA ALA A 12 -17.29 -1.40 -29.15
C ALA A 12 -17.70 -1.50 -27.67
N ILE A 13 -18.92 -1.98 -27.38
CA ILE A 13 -19.39 -2.17 -26.00
C ILE A 13 -18.61 -3.30 -25.31
N PHE A 14 -18.44 -4.46 -25.96
CA PHE A 14 -17.65 -5.55 -25.36
C PHE A 14 -16.16 -5.22 -25.27
N GLY A 15 -15.59 -4.48 -26.24
CA GLY A 15 -14.21 -4.02 -26.19
C GLY A 15 -13.92 -3.09 -25.01
N ALA A 16 -14.83 -2.15 -24.72
CA ALA A 16 -14.72 -1.26 -23.56
C ALA A 16 -14.92 -2.00 -22.22
N ILE A 17 -15.81 -2.98 -22.17
CA ILE A 17 -16.08 -3.76 -20.95
C ILE A 17 -14.88 -4.66 -20.56
N VAL A 18 -14.10 -5.16 -21.52
CA VAL A 18 -12.92 -6.00 -21.23
C VAL A 18 -11.76 -5.17 -20.65
N VAL A 19 -11.62 -3.90 -21.04
CA VAL A 19 -10.57 -2.99 -20.53
C VAL A 19 -10.88 -2.48 -19.12
N ALA A 20 -12.16 -2.42 -18.75
CA ALA A 20 -12.63 -1.96 -17.44
C ALA A 20 -12.58 -3.03 -16.32
N LYS A 21 -11.92 -4.18 -16.54
CA LYS A 21 -11.64 -5.13 -15.45
C LYS A 21 -10.55 -4.56 -14.54
N CYS A 22 -10.99 -3.65 -13.68
CA CYS A 22 -10.41 -3.17 -12.44
C CYS A 22 -9.01 -3.72 -12.13
N VAL A 23 -7.98 -2.96 -12.50
CA VAL A 23 -6.76 -2.93 -11.70
C VAL A 23 -7.18 -2.37 -10.35
N LYS A 24 -7.49 -3.24 -9.39
CA LYS A 24 -7.53 -2.83 -7.99
C LYS A 24 -6.11 -2.44 -7.65
N VAL A 25 -5.81 -1.15 -7.69
CA VAL A 25 -4.60 -0.62 -7.10
C VAL A 25 -4.72 -0.94 -5.62
N LYS A 26 -4.05 -2.02 -5.18
CA LYS A 26 -3.87 -2.28 -3.75
C LYS A 26 -3.08 -1.09 -3.23
N ASP A 27 -3.49 -0.55 -2.08
CA ASP A 27 -2.66 0.43 -1.40
C ASP A 27 -1.32 -0.23 -1.07
N ASP A 28 -0.20 0.45 -1.33
CA ASP A 28 1.15 -0.08 -1.08
C ASP A 28 1.44 -0.31 0.42
N CYS A 29 0.45 -0.02 1.28
CA CYS A 29 0.49 -0.16 2.73
C CYS A 29 -0.16 -1.43 3.26
N SER A 30 -0.89 -2.16 2.42
CA SER A 30 -1.39 -3.49 2.75
C SER A 30 -0.38 -4.54 2.30
N LYS A 31 -0.19 -5.57 3.13
CA LYS A 31 0.63 -6.71 2.74
C LYS A 31 0.08 -7.36 1.46
N LEU A 32 0.96 -7.70 0.54
CA LEU A 32 0.63 -8.40 -0.70
C LEU A 32 0.17 -9.85 -0.40
N GLU A 33 -0.28 -10.57 -1.43
CA GLU A 33 -0.79 -11.95 -1.27
C GLU A 33 0.25 -12.95 -0.77
N ASP A 34 1.53 -12.61 -0.91
CA ASP A 34 2.68 -13.34 -0.39
C ASP A 34 3.18 -12.80 0.97
N ASN A 35 2.38 -11.96 1.65
CA ASN A 35 2.71 -11.31 2.92
C ASN A 35 3.92 -10.36 2.83
N THR A 36 4.25 -9.87 1.63
CA THR A 36 5.37 -8.93 1.43
C THR A 36 4.91 -7.47 1.38
N CYS A 37 5.86 -6.58 1.66
CA CYS A 37 5.71 -5.12 1.57
C CYS A 37 6.81 -4.56 0.68
N ARG A 38 6.52 -3.46 -0.03
CA ARG A 38 7.45 -2.86 -0.98
C ARG A 38 8.16 -1.66 -0.35
N TYR A 39 9.45 -1.78 -0.09
CA TYR A 39 10.28 -0.71 0.46
C TYR A 39 11.05 0.04 -0.66
N PRO A 40 11.29 1.35 -0.52
CA PRO A 40 11.01 2.19 0.64
C PRO A 40 9.57 2.76 0.70
N ILE A 41 8.70 2.46 -0.27
CA ILE A 41 7.33 3.02 -0.35
C ILE A 41 6.53 2.74 0.92
N ALA A 42 6.61 1.51 1.43
CA ALA A 42 5.98 1.09 2.68
C ALA A 42 6.43 1.89 3.92
N CYS A 43 7.60 2.53 3.89
CA CYS A 43 8.06 3.39 4.98
C CYS A 43 7.19 4.64 5.12
N SER A 44 6.48 5.08 4.08
CA SER A 44 5.54 6.22 4.14
C SER A 44 4.18 5.85 4.75
N CYS A 45 3.93 4.56 4.94
CA CYS A 45 2.66 4.08 5.47
C CYS A 45 2.44 4.55 6.90
N LYS A 46 1.16 4.75 7.24
CA LYS A 46 0.75 5.17 8.58
C LYS A 46 1.33 4.24 9.64
N GLU A 47 1.67 4.84 10.77
CA GLU A 47 2.06 4.09 11.95
C GLU A 47 1.02 3.01 12.29
N PRO A 48 1.44 1.88 12.89
CA PRO A 48 0.54 0.81 13.30
C PRO A 48 -0.63 1.33 14.12
N GLY A 49 -1.83 0.82 13.85
CA GLY A 49 -3.01 1.11 14.65
C GLY A 49 -2.91 0.51 16.05
N PRO A 50 -3.82 0.87 16.97
CA PRO A 50 -3.89 0.20 18.27
C PRO A 50 -4.12 -1.31 18.08
N PRO A 51 -3.66 -2.15 19.03
CA PRO A 51 -3.90 -3.58 18.96
C PRO A 51 -5.40 -3.87 18.95
N HIS A 52 -5.86 -4.75 18.05
CA HIS A 52 -7.26 -5.15 17.98
C HIS A 52 -7.62 -6.12 19.11
N HIS A 53 -7.16 -7.37 19.01
CA HIS A 53 -7.46 -8.44 19.97
C HIS A 53 -6.23 -8.98 20.70
N ILE A 54 -5.04 -8.75 20.14
CA ILE A 54 -3.76 -9.21 20.67
C ILE A 54 -2.86 -7.99 20.84
N ARG A 55 -2.22 -7.87 22.01
CA ARG A 55 -1.20 -6.85 22.25
C ARG A 55 0.12 -7.33 21.67
N LEU A 56 0.53 -6.72 20.55
CA LEU A 56 1.82 -6.98 19.93
C LEU A 56 2.71 -5.76 20.17
N ILE A 57 3.97 -6.00 20.55
CA ILE A 57 5.00 -4.98 20.48
C ILE A 57 5.52 -4.99 19.05
N VAL A 58 5.38 -3.86 18.37
CA VAL A 58 5.81 -3.68 16.98
C VAL A 58 6.78 -2.51 16.90
N TYR A 59 7.72 -2.62 15.96
CA TYR A 59 8.61 -1.53 15.57
C TYR A 59 8.06 -0.87 14.30
N PHE A 60 8.25 0.43 14.16
CA PHE A 60 7.76 1.19 13.01
C PHE A 60 8.60 2.45 12.80
N LEU A 61 8.68 2.94 11.57
CA LEU A 61 9.25 4.25 11.29
C LEU A 61 8.27 5.32 11.76
N ASN A 62 8.66 6.07 12.79
CA ASN A 62 7.94 7.24 13.25
C ASN A 62 8.35 8.44 12.38
N HIS A 63 7.41 8.95 11.59
CA HIS A 63 7.66 10.06 10.68
C HIS A 63 7.92 11.40 11.40
N THR A 64 7.52 11.53 12.66
CA THR A 64 7.79 12.73 13.46
C THR A 64 9.24 12.75 13.93
N THR A 65 9.74 11.63 14.42
CA THR A 65 11.12 11.52 14.94
C THR A 65 12.13 11.12 13.86
N GLN A 66 11.65 10.63 12.71
CA GLN A 66 12.43 10.01 11.64
C GLN A 66 13.32 8.86 12.17
N ARG A 67 12.75 8.04 13.06
CA ARG A 67 13.44 6.91 13.72
C ARG A 67 12.52 5.71 13.85
N CYS A 68 13.13 4.54 13.96
CA CYS A 68 12.42 3.31 14.32
C CYS A 68 12.10 3.31 15.82
N ASP A 69 10.83 3.57 16.13
CA ASP A 69 10.27 3.53 17.47
C ASP A 69 9.48 2.23 17.68
N ARG A 70 9.11 1.92 18.93
CA ARG A 70 8.27 0.77 19.28
C ARG A 70 7.01 1.19 20.01
N LYS A 71 5.90 0.50 19.74
CA LYS A 71 4.64 0.68 20.48
C LYS A 71 3.83 -0.61 20.55
N GLU A 72 2.78 -0.59 21.37
CA GLU A 72 1.72 -1.60 21.27
C GLU A 72 0.87 -1.30 20.02
N GLY A 73 0.74 -2.26 19.11
CA GLY A 73 0.01 -2.07 17.87
C GLY A 73 -0.40 -3.36 17.18
N SER A 74 -0.91 -3.24 15.94
CA SER A 74 -1.15 -4.37 15.05
C SER A 74 0.01 -4.59 14.08
N GLY A 75 0.32 -5.85 13.79
CA GLY A 75 1.35 -6.25 12.82
C GLY A 75 0.89 -6.23 11.36
N ASP A 76 -0.26 -5.64 11.08
CA ASP A 76 -0.97 -5.79 9.80
C ASP A 76 -0.58 -4.73 8.77
N SER A 77 0.06 -3.63 9.20
CA SER A 77 0.56 -2.56 8.33
C SER A 77 1.94 -2.90 7.77
N CYS A 78 2.25 -2.39 6.58
CA CYS A 78 3.60 -2.44 6.02
C CYS A 78 4.62 -1.52 6.72
N ASN A 79 4.18 -0.55 7.52
CA ASN A 79 5.05 0.16 8.47
C ASN A 79 4.96 -0.50 9.86
N SER A 80 5.09 -1.84 9.91
CA SER A 80 5.12 -2.62 11.14
C SER A 80 6.12 -3.75 11.00
N PHE A 81 7.11 -3.76 11.87
CA PHE A 81 8.23 -4.70 11.86
C PHE A 81 8.28 -5.48 13.17
N GLU A 82 8.82 -6.69 13.11
CA GLU A 82 8.98 -7.53 14.30
C GLU A 82 10.18 -7.10 15.14
N THR A 83 11.20 -6.49 14.50
CA THR A 83 12.44 -6.08 15.16
C THR A 83 12.87 -4.66 14.78
N GLN A 84 13.64 -4.03 15.68
CA GLN A 84 14.29 -2.74 15.45
C GLN A 84 15.17 -2.77 14.19
N GLU A 85 16.00 -3.81 14.07
CA GLU A 85 16.95 -3.99 12.97
C GLU A 85 16.22 -4.12 11.63
N GLU A 86 15.10 -4.85 11.57
CA GLU A 86 14.29 -4.96 10.36
C GLU A 86 13.73 -3.60 9.91
N CYS A 87 13.24 -2.78 10.86
CA CYS A 87 12.79 -1.43 10.58
C CYS A 87 13.93 -0.56 10.03
N GLU A 88 15.10 -0.57 10.69
CA GLU A 88 16.25 0.23 10.30
C GLU A 88 16.83 -0.21 8.95
N ASN A 89 16.87 -1.50 8.66
CA ASN A 89 17.35 -2.04 7.39
C ASN A 89 16.44 -1.65 6.20
N ASN A 90 15.13 -1.55 6.43
CA ASN A 90 14.17 -1.20 5.37
C ASN A 90 13.94 0.32 5.24
N CYS A 91 14.00 1.06 6.34
CA CYS A 91 13.55 2.44 6.43
C CYS A 91 14.55 3.41 7.10
N GLY A 92 15.73 2.97 7.52
CA GLY A 92 16.69 3.80 8.25
C GLY A 92 17.20 5.02 7.48
N ASP A 93 17.28 4.91 6.16
CA ASP A 93 17.65 6.01 5.26
C ASP A 93 16.43 6.68 4.59
N TYR A 94 15.21 6.32 5.01
CA TYR A 94 14.00 6.93 4.47
C TYR A 94 13.92 8.39 4.92
N THR A 95 13.80 9.29 3.95
CA THR A 95 13.47 10.69 4.20
C THR A 95 12.12 10.94 3.56
N HIS A 96 11.18 11.52 4.31
CA HIS A 96 9.91 11.92 3.75
C HIS A 96 10.14 13.13 2.85
N ASP A 97 10.42 12.88 1.57
CA ASP A 97 10.51 13.94 0.58
C ASP A 97 9.08 14.35 0.24
N SER A 98 8.69 15.54 0.69
CA SER A 98 7.35 16.10 0.55
C SER A 98 7.08 16.63 -0.87
N SER A 99 7.72 16.04 -1.90
CA SER A 99 7.69 16.51 -3.29
C SER A 99 6.74 15.76 -4.22
N GLU A 100 5.93 14.82 -3.72
CA GLU A 100 4.91 14.12 -4.51
C GLU A 100 3.50 14.25 -3.89
N GLU A 101 3.11 15.48 -3.53
CA GLU A 101 1.70 15.91 -3.61
C GLU A 101 1.64 16.93 -4.74
N ASP A 102 1.21 16.51 -5.94
CA ASP A 102 0.48 17.30 -6.95
C ASP A 102 0.50 16.56 -8.30
N ASP A 103 -0.64 15.96 -8.68
CA ASP A 103 -1.25 16.00 -10.04
C ASP A 103 -2.59 15.23 -10.09
#